data_AF-A0AA44EN86-F1
#
_entry.id   AF-A0AA44EN86-F1
#
_cell.length_a   1.000
_cell.length_b   1.000
_cell.length_c   1.000
_cell.angle_alpha   90.00
_cell.angle_beta   90.00
_cell.angle_gamma   90.00
#
_symmetry.space_group_name_H-M   'P 1'
#
loop_
_entity.id
_entity.type
_entity.pdbx_description
1 polymer ?
#
loop_
_entity_poly.entity_id
_entity_poly.type
_entity_poly.pdbx_seq_one_letter_code
_entity_poly.pdbx_strand_id
1 'polypeptide(L)'
;MQKAGGIIALIAGIFGILAAVITLFVGGIGAGLEADGASTVVGLGWGGILFSFLTIIFGAVAMGATSKTPGALLIVSAILGAVLGGTLVAIFMALAFIGGILAVFGAKKATVAEAK
;
A
#
# COMPACT_ATOMS: atom_id res chain seq x y z
N MET A 1 -10.30 -1.25 -16.38
CA MET A 1 -9.59 -1.93 -15.28
C MET A 1 -8.97 -0.96 -14.27
N GLN A 2 -8.63 0.26 -14.68
CA GLN A 2 -7.99 1.25 -13.80
C GLN A 2 -8.77 1.58 -12.52
N LYS A 3 -10.07 1.87 -12.64
CA LYS A 3 -10.94 2.13 -11.48
C LYS A 3 -11.01 0.93 -10.52
N ALA A 4 -11.14 -0.27 -11.07
CA ALA A 4 -11.15 -1.49 -10.27
C ALA A 4 -9.83 -1.69 -9.51
N GLY A 5 -8.69 -1.48 -10.18
CA GLY A 5 -7.36 -1.54 -9.56
C GLY A 5 -7.19 -0.52 -8.43
N GLY A 6 -7.63 0.72 -8.65
CA GLY A 6 -7.62 1.76 -7.63
C GLY A 6 -8.51 1.43 -6.43
N ILE A 7 -9.72 0.90 -6.64
CA ILE A 7 -10.62 0.48 -5.54
C ILE A 7 -10.01 -0.67 -4.74
N ILE A 8 -9.44 -1.68 -5.41
CA ILE A 8 -8.75 -2.80 -4.74
C ILE A 8 -7.63 -2.28 -3.85
N ALA A 9 -6.80 -1.38 -4.38
CA ALA A 9 -5.71 -0.75 -3.63
C ALA A 9 -6.21 0.09 -2.45
N LEU A 10 -7.32 0.80 -2.61
CA LEU A 10 -7.90 1.64 -1.56
C LEU A 10 -8.43 0.79 -0.40
N ILE A 11 -9.18 -0.28 -0.72
CA ILE A 11 -9.66 -1.24 0.28
C ILE A 11 -8.47 -1.91 0.97
N ALA A 12 -7.51 -2.42 0.21
CA ALA A 12 -6.31 -3.05 0.74
C ALA A 12 -5.52 -2.10 1.65
N GLY A 13 -5.35 -0.85 1.27
CA GLY A 13 -4.67 0.16 2.08
C GLY A 13 -5.39 0.42 3.40
N ILE A 14 -6.72 0.55 3.41
CA ILE A 14 -7.51 0.74 4.65
C ILE A 14 -7.33 -0.45 5.59
N PHE A 15 -7.47 -1.68 5.10
CA PHE A 15 -7.24 -2.87 5.92
C PHE A 15 -5.78 -3.00 6.35
N GLY A 16 -4.83 -2.53 5.54
CA GLY A 16 -3.42 -2.44 5.91
C GLY A 16 -3.19 -1.49 7.10
N ILE A 17 -3.90 -0.37 7.20
CA ILE A 17 -3.85 0.50 8.40
C ILE A 17 -4.35 -0.26 9.62
N LEU A 18 -5.47 -0.96 9.52
CA LEU A 18 -6.01 -1.75 10.63
C LEU A 18 -5.02 -2.84 11.08
N ALA A 19 -4.39 -3.52 10.12
CA ALA A 19 -3.36 -4.51 10.37
C ALA A 19 -2.10 -3.90 11.02
N ALA A 20 -1.71 -2.71 10.61
CA ALA A 20 -0.59 -1.97 11.18
C ALA A 20 -0.90 -1.50 12.62
N VAL A 21 -2.14 -1.08 12.90
CA VAL A 21 -2.60 -0.74 14.25
C VAL A 21 -2.58 -1.96 15.17
N ILE A 22 -3.03 -3.13 14.70
CA ILE A 22 -2.93 -4.39 15.46
C ILE A 22 -1.46 -4.71 15.73
N THR A 23 -0.59 -4.54 14.73
CA THR A 23 0.86 -4.76 14.86
C THR A 23 1.47 -3.83 15.92
N LEU A 24 1.12 -2.54 15.89
CA LEU A 24 1.53 -1.57 16.91
C LEU A 24 0.99 -1.91 18.30
N PHE A 25 -0.24 -2.39 18.40
CA PHE A 25 -0.84 -2.78 19.66
C PHE A 25 -0.11 -3.96 20.30
N VAL A 26 0.16 -5.01 19.51
CA VAL A 26 0.92 -6.18 19.97
C VAL A 26 2.36 -5.78 20.32
N GLY A 27 3.03 -4.97 19.49
CA GLY A 27 4.37 -4.47 19.78
C GLY A 27 4.41 -3.57 21.02
N GLY A 28 3.41 -2.73 21.23
CA GLY A 28 3.30 -1.83 22.38
C GLY A 28 3.10 -2.57 23.70
N ILE A 29 2.23 -3.59 23.71
CA ILE A 29 2.09 -4.48 24.87
C ILE A 29 3.39 -5.23 25.12
N GLY A 30 4.00 -5.78 24.07
CA GLY A 30 5.29 -6.48 24.17
C GLY A 30 6.40 -5.58 24.75
N ALA A 31 6.45 -4.31 24.34
CA ALA A 31 7.44 -3.36 24.84
C ALA A 31 7.22 -3.03 26.32
N GLY A 32 5.95 -2.92 26.76
CA GLY A 32 5.62 -2.72 28.17
C GLY A 32 5.92 -3.93 29.06
N LEU A 33 6.00 -5.13 28.47
CA LEU A 33 6.39 -6.37 29.14
C LEU A 33 7.88 -6.73 28.94
N GLU A 34 8.67 -5.81 28.38
CA GLU A 34 10.10 -6.00 28.07
C GLU A 34 10.39 -7.25 27.20
N ALA A 35 9.45 -7.61 26.32
CA ALA A 35 9.61 -8.73 25.42
C ALA A 35 10.66 -8.43 24.32
N ASP A 36 11.54 -9.39 24.07
CA ASP A 36 12.55 -9.28 23.02
C ASP A 36 11.92 -9.04 21.64
N GLY A 37 12.47 -8.07 20.91
CA GLY A 37 12.02 -7.72 19.55
C GLY A 37 10.76 -6.85 19.48
N ALA A 38 10.17 -6.44 20.61
CA ALA A 38 8.98 -5.59 20.62
C ALA A 38 9.18 -4.25 19.90
N SER A 39 10.36 -3.63 20.03
CA SER A 39 10.71 -2.38 19.34
C SER A 39 10.70 -2.55 17.80
N THR A 40 11.13 -3.71 17.31
CA THR A 40 11.06 -4.06 15.89
C THR A 40 9.61 -4.17 15.43
N VAL A 41 8.74 -4.83 16.21
CA VAL A 41 7.31 -4.95 15.89
C VAL A 41 6.64 -3.57 15.83
N VAL A 42 6.96 -2.68 16.76
CA VAL A 42 6.48 -1.29 16.74
C VAL A 42 6.98 -0.55 15.49
N GLY A 43 8.25 -0.72 15.12
CA GLY A 43 8.82 -0.15 13.89
C GLY A 43 8.10 -0.64 12.63
N LEU A 44 7.82 -1.94 12.54
CA LEU A 44 7.05 -2.53 11.43
C LEU A 44 5.63 -1.99 11.38
N GLY A 45 4.99 -1.77 12.53
CA GLY A 45 3.67 -1.15 12.59
C GLY A 45 3.66 0.27 12.01
N TRP A 46 4.65 1.10 12.34
CA TRP A 46 4.77 2.44 11.75
C TRP A 46 5.07 2.41 10.25
N GLY A 47 5.94 1.50 9.80
CA GLY A 47 6.16 1.25 8.37
C GLY A 47 4.85 0.88 7.67
N GLY A 48 4.07 -0.01 8.29
CA GLY A 48 2.77 -0.44 7.79
C GLY A 48 1.80 0.72 7.61
N ILE A 49 1.67 1.59 8.61
CA ILE A 49 0.82 2.80 8.52
C ILE A 49 1.26 3.67 7.34
N LEU A 50 2.54 4.02 7.26
CA LEU A 50 3.05 4.92 6.22
C LEU A 50 2.75 4.38 4.81
N PHE A 51 3.10 3.12 4.53
CA PHE A 51 2.92 2.54 3.21
C PHE A 51 1.45 2.25 2.89
N SER A 52 0.61 1.97 3.89
CA SER A 52 -0.83 1.86 3.70
C SER A 52 -1.47 3.20 3.32
N PHE A 53 -1.03 4.30 3.92
CA PHE A 53 -1.46 5.63 3.51
C PHE A 53 -1.02 5.97 2.08
N LEU A 54 0.25 5.71 1.73
CA LEU A 54 0.73 5.89 0.35
C LEU A 54 -0.08 5.06 -0.64
N THR A 55 -0.40 3.82 -0.28
CA THR A 55 -1.24 2.91 -1.06
C THR A 55 -2.64 3.49 -1.29
N ILE A 56 -3.28 4.06 -0.26
CA ILE A 56 -4.59 4.73 -0.39
C ILE A 56 -4.49 5.95 -1.32
N ILE A 57 -3.49 6.80 -1.12
CA ILE A 57 -3.28 8.02 -1.91
C ILE A 57 -3.06 7.65 -3.38
N PHE A 58 -2.12 6.75 -3.68
CA PHE A 58 -1.83 6.36 -5.06
C PHE A 58 -2.97 5.55 -5.68
N GLY A 59 -3.67 4.72 -4.91
CA GLY A 59 -4.90 4.04 -5.36
C GLY A 59 -5.99 5.02 -5.77
N ALA A 60 -6.22 6.06 -4.96
CA ALA A 60 -7.19 7.12 -5.27
C ALA A 60 -6.79 7.94 -6.50
N VAL A 61 -5.54 8.42 -6.55
CA VAL A 61 -5.00 9.19 -7.68
C VAL A 61 -5.02 8.36 -8.97
N ALA A 62 -4.70 7.07 -8.88
CA ALA A 62 -4.74 6.17 -10.02
C ALA A 62 -6.14 6.00 -10.62
N MET A 63 -7.24 6.28 -9.91
CA MET A 63 -8.59 6.21 -10.50
C MET A 63 -8.90 7.36 -11.47
N GLY A 64 -8.25 8.52 -11.30
CA GLY A 64 -8.46 9.73 -12.11
C GLY A 64 -7.32 10.06 -13.07
N ALA A 65 -6.17 9.39 -12.95
CA ALA A 65 -5.00 9.69 -13.75
C ALA A 65 -5.12 9.20 -15.20
N THR A 66 -4.47 9.91 -16.13
CA THR A 66 -4.32 9.47 -17.54
C THR A 66 -2.97 8.79 -17.80
N SER A 67 -2.04 8.90 -16.84
CA SER A 67 -0.69 8.36 -16.91
C SER A 67 -0.55 7.07 -16.10
N LYS A 68 0.48 6.28 -16.43
CA LYS A 68 0.83 5.04 -15.70
C LYS A 68 1.55 5.30 -14.38
N THR A 69 1.99 6.54 -14.14
CA THR A 69 2.84 6.91 -13.00
C THR A 69 2.20 6.56 -11.65
N PRO A 70 0.93 6.90 -11.38
CA PRO A 70 0.33 6.59 -10.07
C PRO A 70 0.18 5.09 -9.82
N GLY A 71 -0.10 4.31 -10.87
CA GLY A 71 -0.12 2.85 -10.77
C GLY A 71 1.26 2.26 -10.48
N ALA A 72 2.32 2.80 -11.08
CA ALA A 72 3.69 2.35 -10.80
C ALA A 72 4.14 2.71 -9.38
N LEU A 73 3.82 3.93 -8.92
CA LEU A 73 4.09 4.36 -7.54
C LEU A 73 3.33 3.52 -6.51
N LEU A 74 2.09 3.15 -6.83
CA LEU A 74 1.30 2.23 -6.03
C LEU A 74 1.97 0.86 -5.89
N ILE A 75 2.49 0.29 -7.00
CA ILE A 75 3.24 -0.97 -6.99
C ILE A 75 4.48 -0.86 -6.08
N VAL A 76 5.26 0.20 -6.23
CA VAL A 76 6.45 0.42 -5.41
C VAL A 76 6.08 0.55 -3.93
N SER A 77 5.02 1.30 -3.63
CA SER A 77 4.52 1.47 -2.26
C SER A 77 4.04 0.15 -1.66
N ALA A 78 3.38 -0.69 -2.45
CA ALA A 78 2.95 -2.02 -2.02
C ALA A 78 4.15 -2.94 -1.72
N ILE A 79 5.17 -2.96 -2.58
CA ILE A 79 6.38 -3.77 -2.34
C ILE A 79 7.10 -3.31 -1.06
N LEU A 80 7.32 -2.01 -0.92
CA LEU A 80 7.98 -1.45 0.26
C LEU A 80 7.13 -1.66 1.52
N GLY A 81 5.81 -1.51 1.43
CA GLY A 81 4.88 -1.79 2.52
C GLY A 81 4.86 -3.26 2.93
N ALA A 82 5.03 -4.19 1.99
CA ALA A 82 5.09 -5.62 2.31
C ALA A 82 6.36 -5.98 3.09
N VAL A 83 7.48 -5.33 2.76
CA VAL A 83 8.77 -5.56 3.43
C VAL A 83 8.85 -4.83 4.77
N LEU A 84 8.37 -3.58 4.82
CA LEU A 84 8.55 -2.69 5.97
C LEU A 84 7.33 -2.64 6.90
N GLY A 85 6.19 -3.19 6.51
CA GLY A 85 4.94 -3.19 7.28
C GLY A 85 4.68 -4.43 8.14
N GLY A 86 5.54 -5.45 8.04
CA GLY A 86 5.34 -6.73 8.72
C GLY A 86 4.33 -7.66 8.01
N THR A 87 4.19 -8.87 8.53
CA THR A 87 3.47 -9.97 7.87
C THR A 87 1.97 -9.72 7.69
N LEU A 88 1.32 -9.13 8.69
CA LEU A 88 -0.11 -8.82 8.64
C LEU A 88 -0.43 -7.80 7.54
N VAL A 89 0.40 -6.75 7.44
CA VAL A 89 0.27 -5.72 6.40
C VAL A 89 0.65 -6.27 5.02
N ALA A 90 1.63 -7.17 4.94
CA ALA A 90 2.09 -7.77 3.69
C ALA A 90 0.98 -8.46 2.89
N ILE A 91 0.01 -9.10 3.56
CA ILE A 91 -1.14 -9.73 2.90
C ILE A 91 -1.97 -8.68 2.15
N PHE A 92 -2.24 -7.54 2.80
CA PHE A 92 -2.96 -6.44 2.16
C PHE A 92 -2.12 -5.75 1.09
N MET A 93 -0.81 -5.68 1.28
CA MET A 93 0.09 -5.15 0.26
C MET A 93 0.15 -6.01 -0.99
N ALA A 94 0.01 -7.34 -0.88
CA ALA A 94 -0.13 -8.21 -2.04
C ALA A 94 -1.40 -7.89 -2.85
N LEU A 95 -2.52 -7.60 -2.17
CA LEU A 95 -3.75 -7.14 -2.84
C LEU A 95 -3.56 -5.76 -3.48
N ALA A 96 -2.90 -4.84 -2.78
CA ALA A 96 -2.59 -3.51 -3.30
C ALA A 96 -1.66 -3.58 -4.52
N PHE A 97 -0.70 -4.51 -4.54
CA PHE A 97 0.18 -4.77 -5.67
C PHE A 97 -0.60 -5.22 -6.91
N ILE A 98 -1.55 -6.14 -6.74
CA ILE A 98 -2.48 -6.54 -7.82
C ILE A 98 -3.31 -5.33 -8.28
N GLY A 99 -3.82 -4.54 -7.35
CA GLY A 99 -4.52 -3.28 -7.65
C GLY A 99 -3.67 -2.31 -8.48
N GLY A 100 -2.39 -2.18 -8.15
CA GLY A 100 -1.40 -1.38 -8.87
C GLY A 100 -1.15 -1.89 -10.29
N ILE A 101 -0.97 -3.19 -10.47
CA ILE A 101 -0.87 -3.81 -11.80
C ILE A 101 -2.10 -3.49 -12.64
N LEU A 102 -3.29 -3.70 -12.10
CA LEU A 102 -4.57 -3.42 -12.78
C LEU A 102 -4.73 -1.92 -13.10
N ALA A 103 -4.22 -1.03 -12.25
CA ALA A 103 -4.19 0.40 -12.48
C ALA A 103 -3.25 0.79 -13.63
N VAL A 104 -2.02 0.25 -13.67
CA VAL A 104 -1.02 0.51 -14.73
C VAL A 104 -1.51 0.03 -16.09
N PHE A 105 -2.05 -1.19 -16.18
CA PHE A 105 -2.57 -1.73 -17.44
C PHE A 105 -3.93 -1.13 -17.81
N GLY A 106 -4.67 -0.63 -16.82
CA GLY A 106 -5.94 0.03 -17.02
C GLY A 106 -5.83 1.47 -17.53
N ALA A 107 -4.70 2.14 -17.32
CA ALA A 107 -4.44 3.49 -17.80
C ALA A 107 -4.37 3.50 -19.33
N LYS A 108 -5.47 3.88 -19.98
CA LYS A 108 -5.51 4.08 -21.44
C LYS A 108 -4.56 5.21 -21.80
N LYS A 109 -3.65 4.96 -22.76
CA LYS A 109 -2.72 5.94 -23.32
C LYS A 109 -3.45 7.25 -23.66
N ALA A 110 -3.21 8.31 -22.90
CA ALA A 110 -3.20 9.68 -23.43
C ALA A 110 -1.82 9.99 -24.04
N THR A 111 -1.16 8.98 -24.65
CA THR A 111 0.22 9.07 -25.14
C THR A 111 0.32 8.46 -26.53
N VAL A 112 -0.47 9.01 -27.47
CA VAL A 112 -0.14 9.21 -28.90
C VAL A 112 -1.07 10.31 -29.43
N ALA A 113 -0.91 11.55 -28.97
CA ALA A 113 -1.61 12.70 -29.58
C ALA A 113 -0.81 14.02 -29.52
N GLU A 114 0.40 14.04 -28.96
CA GLU A 114 1.28 15.20 -29.04
C GLU A 114 2.71 14.74 -29.35
N ALA A 115 2.98 14.64 -30.65
CA ALA A 115 4.26 14.90 -31.29
C ALA A 115 3.95 14.97 -32.79
N LYS A 116 3.35 16.09 -33.20
CA LYS A 116 3.32 16.54 -34.60
C LYS A 116 4.52 17.44 -34.82
#